data_AF-A0A157ZKD3-F1
#
_entry.id   AF-A0A157ZKD3-F1
#
_cell.length_a   1.000
_cell.length_b   1.000
_cell.length_c   1.000
_cell.angle_alpha   90.00
_cell.angle_beta   90.00
_cell.angle_gamma   90.00
#
_symmetry.space_group_name_H-M   'P 1'
#
loop_
_entity.id
_entity.type
_entity.pdbx_description
1 polymer ?
#
loop_
_entity_poly.entity_id
_entity_poly.type
_entity_poly.pdbx_seq_one_letter_code
_entity_poly.pdbx_strand_id
1 'polypeptide(L)'
;MFKMTIACIFVSCFLSGWASAASMCSSSITKNLESCAKSNFELADQGLNKRYREVASRLSEGDRSLLVAAQREWVRHKERTCQEAYESALPGQEAEIDRWTCLDQMTRTRTSELNYIDSGMGGDGFFRAVDIISRYYEHGDRNRFISKLVADSTRDESRDWQEYVRDTCILSARQTHEEENTCIARQQFYRY
;
A
#
# COMPACT_ATOMS: atom_id res chain seq x y z
N MET A 1 -42.03 -13.18 49.13
CA MET A 1 -41.57 -11.99 48.38
C MET A 1 -40.04 -12.02 48.33
N PHE A 2 -39.46 -12.56 47.26
CA PHE A 2 -38.01 -12.61 47.06
C PHE A 2 -37.69 -11.68 45.89
N LYS A 3 -37.04 -10.53 46.16
CA LYS A 3 -36.61 -9.59 45.12
C LYS A 3 -35.32 -10.14 44.51
N MET A 4 -35.39 -10.56 43.25
CA MET A 4 -34.24 -10.94 42.45
C MET A 4 -33.79 -9.72 41.64
N THR A 5 -32.80 -9.00 42.14
CA THR A 5 -32.18 -7.87 41.44
C THR A 5 -31.19 -8.43 40.42
N ILE A 6 -31.58 -8.40 39.14
CA ILE A 6 -30.68 -8.70 38.01
C ILE A 6 -29.80 -7.47 37.80
N ALA A 7 -28.52 -7.58 38.17
CA ALA A 7 -27.50 -6.61 37.80
C ALA A 7 -26.95 -6.99 36.42
N CYS A 8 -27.46 -6.35 35.36
CA CYS A 8 -26.88 -6.43 34.03
C CYS A 8 -25.53 -5.69 34.02
N ILE A 9 -24.43 -6.45 34.12
CA ILE A 9 -23.09 -5.93 33.83
C ILE A 9 -22.97 -5.82 32.31
N PHE A 10 -23.30 -4.64 31.75
CA PHE A 10 -22.91 -4.25 30.41
C PHE A 10 -21.40 -3.98 30.40
N VAL A 11 -20.58 -5.00 30.15
CA VAL A 11 -19.17 -4.81 29.79
C VAL A 11 -19.15 -4.25 28.36
N SER A 12 -19.20 -2.93 28.25
CA SER A 12 -18.99 -2.23 26.99
C SER A 12 -17.53 -2.41 26.56
N CYS A 13 -17.34 -3.23 25.51
CA CYS A 13 -16.04 -3.51 24.93
C CYS A 13 -15.58 -2.32 24.09
N PHE A 14 -15.00 -1.30 24.72
CA PHE A 14 -14.25 -0.25 24.03
C PHE A 14 -12.84 -0.76 23.71
N LEU A 15 -12.74 -1.67 22.74
CA LEU A 15 -11.50 -1.87 21.98
C LEU A 15 -11.53 -0.93 20.77
N SER A 16 -11.58 0.38 21.02
CA SER A 16 -11.28 1.35 19.98
C SER A 16 -9.79 1.19 19.64
N GLY A 17 -9.51 0.52 18.52
CA GLY A 17 -8.17 0.44 17.95
C GLY A 17 -7.63 1.85 17.79
N TRP A 18 -6.43 2.09 18.33
CA TRP A 18 -5.78 3.38 18.21
C TRP A 18 -5.46 3.59 16.74
N ALA A 19 -6.21 4.48 16.09
CA ALA A 19 -5.92 4.93 14.74
C ALA A 19 -4.83 6.01 14.86
N SER A 20 -3.59 5.65 14.55
CA SER A 20 -2.49 6.60 14.47
C SER A 20 -2.44 7.20 13.06
N ALA A 21 -2.68 8.51 12.96
CA ALA A 21 -2.49 9.25 11.72
C ALA A 21 -1.02 9.68 11.57
N ALA A 22 -0.57 9.87 10.34
CA ALA A 22 0.72 10.52 10.08
C ALA A 22 0.70 11.94 10.67
N SER A 23 1.82 12.37 11.23
CA SER A 23 1.98 13.74 11.70
C SER A 23 2.24 14.68 10.53
N MET A 24 1.68 15.89 10.58
CA MET A 24 2.04 16.95 9.64
C MET A 24 3.44 17.47 10.00
N CYS A 25 4.45 17.06 9.25
CA CYS A 25 5.82 17.52 9.45
C CYS A 25 5.93 19.01 9.10
N SER A 26 6.14 19.84 10.12
CA SER A 26 6.32 21.28 9.96
C SER A 26 7.47 21.76 10.84
N SER A 27 8.49 22.34 10.21
CA SER A 27 9.63 22.94 10.88
C SER A 27 10.41 23.78 9.87
N SER A 28 11.07 24.83 10.33
CA SER A 28 12.09 25.54 9.55
C SER A 28 13.48 24.88 9.64
N ILE A 29 13.61 23.81 10.45
CA ILE A 29 14.86 23.10 10.68
C ILE A 29 14.80 21.76 9.94
N THR A 30 15.67 21.57 8.94
CA THR A 30 15.71 20.36 8.09
C THR A 30 15.82 19.06 8.90
N LYS A 31 16.68 19.02 9.92
CA LYS A 31 16.81 17.83 10.80
C LYS A 31 15.52 17.48 11.55
N ASN A 32 14.70 18.47 11.90
CA ASN A 32 13.41 18.20 12.54
C ASN A 32 12.40 17.63 11.53
N LEU A 33 12.44 18.11 10.29
CA LEU A 33 11.63 17.55 9.19
C LEU A 33 12.05 16.10 8.90
N GLU A 34 13.35 15.82 8.83
CA GLU A 34 13.90 14.47 8.63
C GLU A 34 13.44 13.52 9.75
N SER A 35 13.61 13.92 11.02
CA SER A 35 13.17 13.14 12.18
C SER A 35 11.67 12.84 12.14
N CYS A 36 10.86 13.83 11.74
CA CYS A 36 9.41 13.65 11.59
C CYS A 36 9.07 12.67 10.46
N ALA A 37 9.69 12.82 9.28
CA ALA A 37 9.48 11.93 8.14
C ALA A 37 9.84 10.48 8.49
N LYS A 38 10.98 10.29 9.18
CA LYS A 38 11.38 8.98 9.71
C LYS A 38 10.34 8.40 10.67
N SER A 39 9.85 9.19 11.62
CA SER A 39 8.82 8.73 12.57
C SER A 39 7.52 8.32 11.87
N ASN A 40 7.10 9.07 10.84
CA ASN A 40 5.93 8.70 10.02
C ASN A 40 6.14 7.37 9.30
N PHE A 41 7.33 7.15 8.71
CA PHE A 41 7.69 5.87 8.11
C PHE A 41 7.67 4.73 9.13
N GLU A 42 8.27 4.90 10.31
CA GLU A 42 8.28 3.87 11.36
C GLU A 42 6.85 3.47 11.79
N LEU A 43 5.93 4.44 11.88
CA LEU A 43 4.52 4.18 12.14
C LEU A 43 3.85 3.41 10.98
N ALA A 44 4.12 3.80 9.73
CA ALA A 44 3.61 3.09 8.56
C ALA A 44 4.12 1.64 8.49
N ASP A 45 5.40 1.41 8.79
CA ASP A 45 6.04 0.09 8.74
C ASP A 45 5.48 -0.84 9.82
N GLN A 46 5.23 -0.33 11.03
CA GLN A 46 4.52 -1.09 12.06
C GLN A 46 3.11 -1.49 11.60
N GLY A 47 2.38 -0.56 10.97
CA GLY A 47 1.07 -0.81 10.38
C GLY A 47 1.10 -1.90 9.32
N LEU A 48 2.04 -1.80 8.38
CA LEU A 48 2.26 -2.79 7.33
C LEU A 48 2.55 -4.18 7.92
N ASN A 49 3.50 -4.28 8.84
CA ASN A 49 3.91 -5.56 9.43
C ASN A 49 2.79 -6.23 10.24
N LYS A 50 1.94 -5.43 10.90
CA LYS A 50 0.72 -5.95 11.53
C LYS A 50 -0.23 -6.50 10.46
N ARG A 51 -0.52 -5.70 9.44
CA ARG A 51 -1.48 -6.08 8.39
C ARG A 51 -1.02 -7.31 7.60
N TYR A 52 0.27 -7.38 7.24
CA TYR A 52 0.88 -8.53 6.58
C TYR A 52 0.62 -9.83 7.35
N ARG A 53 0.83 -9.82 8.68
CA ARG A 53 0.59 -11.00 9.52
C ARG A 53 -0.89 -11.40 9.57
N GLU A 54 -1.79 -10.43 9.61
CA GLU A 54 -3.24 -10.66 9.60
C GLU A 54 -3.72 -11.26 8.27
N VAL A 55 -3.25 -10.73 7.14
CA VAL A 55 -3.61 -11.27 5.82
C VAL A 55 -3.01 -12.66 5.65
N ALA A 56 -1.72 -12.84 5.96
CA ALA A 56 -1.04 -14.12 5.83
C ALA A 56 -1.68 -15.25 6.65
N SER A 57 -2.32 -14.95 7.79
CA SER A 57 -2.98 -15.96 8.63
C SER A 57 -4.34 -16.43 8.08
N ARG A 58 -4.93 -15.67 7.16
CA ARG A 58 -6.23 -15.97 6.53
C ARG A 58 -6.09 -16.67 5.17
N LEU A 59 -4.93 -16.59 4.55
CA LEU A 59 -4.66 -17.20 3.25
C LEU A 59 -4.42 -18.72 3.36
N SER A 60 -4.74 -19.43 2.27
CA SER A 60 -4.30 -20.81 2.07
C SER A 60 -2.77 -20.91 2.09
N GLU A 61 -2.21 -22.10 2.30
CA GLU A 61 -0.74 -22.26 2.31
C GLU A 61 -0.08 -21.84 0.99
N GLY A 62 -0.72 -22.17 -0.14
CA GLY A 62 -0.24 -21.77 -1.47
C GLY A 62 -0.27 -20.25 -1.67
N ASP A 63 -1.38 -19.61 -1.29
CA ASP A 63 -1.53 -18.15 -1.43
C ASP A 63 -0.65 -17.39 -0.44
N ARG A 64 -0.44 -17.93 0.76
CA ARG A 64 0.52 -17.37 1.72
C ARG A 64 1.95 -17.43 1.19
N SER A 65 2.30 -18.49 0.46
CA SER A 65 3.63 -18.61 -0.16
C SER A 65 3.83 -17.58 -1.26
N LEU A 66 2.80 -17.33 -2.08
CA LEU A 66 2.78 -16.23 -3.06
C LEU A 66 2.89 -14.86 -2.38
N LEU A 67 2.14 -14.63 -1.29
CA LEU A 67 2.23 -13.38 -0.53
C LEU A 67 3.65 -13.14 -0.01
N VAL A 68 4.31 -14.16 0.54
CA VAL A 68 5.67 -14.08 1.06
C VAL A 68 6.67 -13.75 -0.06
N ALA A 69 6.53 -14.39 -1.23
CA ALA A 69 7.35 -14.12 -2.40
C ALA A 69 7.18 -12.66 -2.87
N ALA A 70 5.94 -12.24 -3.10
CA ALA A 70 5.59 -10.87 -3.48
C ALA A 70 6.13 -9.85 -2.47
N GLN A 71 5.99 -10.11 -1.17
CA GLN A 71 6.46 -9.20 -0.11
C GLN A 71 7.98 -9.02 -0.12
N ARG A 72 8.75 -10.08 -0.44
CA ARG A 72 10.22 -9.99 -0.52
C ARG A 72 10.66 -9.17 -1.73
N GLU A 73 10.02 -9.37 -2.88
CA GLU A 73 10.28 -8.56 -4.08
C GLU A 73 9.86 -7.10 -3.88
N TRP A 74 8.72 -6.87 -3.22
CA TRP A 74 8.30 -5.53 -2.82
C TRP A 74 9.34 -4.82 -1.93
N VAL A 75 9.92 -5.51 -0.93
CA VAL A 75 10.96 -4.91 -0.08
C VAL A 75 12.17 -4.51 -0.93
N ARG A 76 12.64 -5.37 -1.84
CA ARG A 76 13.75 -5.02 -2.75
C ARG A 76 13.43 -3.80 -3.60
N HIS A 77 12.23 -3.77 -4.18
CA HIS A 77 11.76 -2.67 -5.00
C HIS A 77 11.67 -1.37 -4.20
N LYS A 78 11.09 -1.40 -3.01
CA LYS A 78 11.01 -0.25 -2.10
C LYS A 78 12.40 0.30 -1.78
N GLU A 79 13.32 -0.54 -1.32
CA GLU A 79 14.65 -0.08 -0.91
C GLU A 79 15.43 0.51 -2.10
N ARG A 80 15.36 -0.11 -3.28
CA ARG A 80 16.01 0.38 -4.50
C ARG A 80 15.42 1.72 -4.94
N THR A 81 14.10 1.80 -5.08
CA THR A 81 13.40 3.02 -5.51
C THR A 81 13.65 4.19 -4.54
N CYS A 82 13.63 3.93 -3.23
CA CYS A 82 13.88 5.00 -2.25
C CYS A 82 15.36 5.39 -2.12
N GLN A 83 16.28 4.50 -2.49
CA GLN A 83 17.69 4.86 -2.65
C GLN A 83 17.90 5.75 -3.89
N GLU A 84 17.20 5.48 -4.99
CA GLU A 84 17.21 6.35 -6.19
C GLU A 84 16.64 7.74 -5.88
N ALA A 85 15.56 7.81 -5.09
CA ALA A 85 15.01 9.09 -4.60
C ALA A 85 16.04 9.90 -3.81
N TYR A 86 16.73 9.24 -2.86
CA TYR A 86 17.83 9.84 -2.09
C TYR A 86 18.93 10.39 -3.01
N GLU A 87 19.40 9.58 -3.96
CA GLU A 87 20.49 9.94 -4.86
C GLU A 87 20.11 11.10 -5.78
N SER A 88 18.86 11.17 -6.23
CA SER A 88 18.36 12.24 -7.10
C SER A 88 18.34 13.62 -6.43
N ALA A 89 18.24 13.64 -5.09
CA ALA A 89 18.22 14.86 -4.29
C ALA A 89 19.61 15.30 -3.82
N LEU A 90 20.67 14.51 -4.03
CA LEU A 90 22.02 14.90 -3.64
C LEU A 90 22.56 16.05 -4.52
N PRO A 91 23.34 16.98 -3.93
CA PRO A 91 23.82 17.04 -2.55
C PRO A 91 22.89 17.84 -1.58
N GLY A 92 21.60 17.96 -1.90
CA GLY A 92 20.60 18.65 -1.07
C GLY A 92 20.48 18.06 0.34
N GLN A 93 20.18 18.92 1.32
CA GLN A 93 19.99 18.48 2.71
C GLN A 93 18.66 17.75 2.92
N GLU A 94 17.77 17.85 1.94
CA GLU A 94 16.48 17.19 1.84
C GLU A 94 16.56 15.72 1.42
N ALA A 95 17.72 15.22 0.94
CA ALA A 95 17.83 13.87 0.41
C ALA A 95 17.34 12.78 1.38
N GLU A 96 17.65 12.89 2.68
CA GLU A 96 17.11 11.96 3.69
C GLU A 96 15.60 12.14 3.91
N ILE A 97 15.08 13.37 3.81
CA ILE A 97 13.63 13.62 3.90
C ILE A 97 12.91 12.94 2.74
N ASP A 98 13.45 13.05 1.52
CA ASP A 98 12.88 12.43 0.33
C ASP A 98 12.91 10.90 0.42
N ARG A 99 14.02 10.34 0.91
CA ARG A 99 14.14 8.91 1.20
C ARG A 99 13.09 8.43 2.19
N TRP A 100 12.97 9.08 3.35
CA TRP A 100 11.99 8.69 4.37
C TRP A 100 10.55 8.84 3.87
N THR A 101 10.29 9.88 3.09
CA THR A 101 8.98 10.12 2.49
C THR A 101 8.63 9.05 1.46
N CYS A 102 9.58 8.65 0.62
CA CYS A 102 9.42 7.51 -0.30
C CYS A 102 9.08 6.23 0.46
N LEU A 103 9.86 5.91 1.50
CA LEU A 103 9.66 4.72 2.31
C LEU A 103 8.28 4.71 2.96
N ASP A 104 7.82 5.84 3.51
CA ASP A 104 6.47 5.99 4.07
C ASP A 104 5.38 5.77 3.01
N GLN A 105 5.45 6.44 1.87
CA GLN A 105 4.45 6.34 0.80
C GLN A 105 4.32 4.91 0.27
N MET A 106 5.44 4.29 -0.11
CA MET A 106 5.43 2.91 -0.62
C MET A 106 4.91 1.91 0.42
N THR A 107 5.21 2.13 1.71
CA THR A 107 4.72 1.29 2.82
C THR A 107 3.21 1.43 3.04
N ARG A 108 2.67 2.65 2.94
CA ARG A 108 1.23 2.91 3.01
C ARG A 108 0.50 2.32 1.80
N THR A 109 1.04 2.51 0.59
CA THR A 109 0.51 1.89 -0.63
C THR A 109 0.43 0.39 -0.48
N ARG A 110 1.51 -0.26 -0.04
CA ARG A 110 1.51 -1.71 0.19
C ARG A 110 0.49 -2.15 1.23
N THR A 111 0.31 -1.38 2.30
CA THR A 111 -0.72 -1.66 3.30
C THR A 111 -2.13 -1.62 2.68
N SER A 112 -2.39 -0.65 1.80
CA SER A 112 -3.67 -0.57 1.06
C SER A 112 -3.87 -1.77 0.13
N GLU A 113 -2.81 -2.23 -0.54
CA GLU A 113 -2.88 -3.42 -1.37
C GLU A 113 -3.19 -4.70 -0.56
N LEU A 114 -2.59 -4.85 0.61
CA LEU A 114 -2.93 -5.96 1.52
C LEU A 114 -4.39 -5.88 1.99
N ASN A 115 -4.92 -4.68 2.19
CA ASN A 115 -6.34 -4.49 2.48
C ASN A 115 -7.22 -4.94 1.31
N TYR A 116 -6.80 -4.61 0.08
CA TYR A 116 -7.51 -5.00 -1.13
C TYR A 116 -7.51 -6.51 -1.31
N ILE A 117 -6.37 -7.17 -1.10
CA ILE A 117 -6.25 -8.63 -1.19
C ILE A 117 -7.14 -9.34 -0.16
N ASP A 118 -7.23 -8.86 1.07
CA ASP A 118 -8.00 -9.52 2.14
C ASP A 118 -9.50 -9.25 2.08
N SER A 119 -9.93 -8.11 1.51
CA SER A 119 -11.32 -7.65 1.64
C SER A 119 -11.93 -6.98 0.42
N GLY A 120 -11.15 -6.77 -0.66
CA GLY A 120 -11.54 -5.96 -1.82
C GLY A 120 -11.58 -4.44 -1.56
N MET A 121 -11.33 -3.99 -0.32
CA MET A 121 -11.32 -2.57 0.03
C MET A 121 -9.95 -1.93 -0.21
N GLY A 122 -9.92 -0.67 -0.67
CA GLY A 122 -8.66 0.09 -0.87
C GLY A 122 -8.19 0.23 -2.32
N GLY A 123 -8.96 -0.28 -3.30
CA GLY A 123 -8.73 -0.05 -4.73
C GLY A 123 -9.55 1.10 -5.33
N ASP A 124 -10.37 1.78 -4.53
CA ASP A 124 -11.36 2.75 -4.98
C ASP A 124 -10.74 4.03 -5.58
N GLY A 125 -9.56 4.44 -5.10
CA GLY A 125 -8.80 5.53 -5.71
C GLY A 125 -8.45 5.26 -7.17
N PHE A 126 -7.92 4.08 -7.48
CA PHE A 126 -7.60 3.65 -8.84
C PHE A 126 -8.84 3.59 -9.73
N PHE A 127 -9.91 2.91 -9.29
CA PHE A 127 -11.12 2.79 -10.12
C PHE A 127 -11.78 4.14 -10.40
N ARG A 128 -11.80 5.06 -9.44
CA ARG A 128 -12.26 6.43 -9.68
C ARG A 128 -11.36 7.18 -10.66
N ALA A 129 -10.04 7.01 -10.57
CA ALA A 129 -9.10 7.58 -11.52
C ALA A 129 -9.34 7.04 -12.94
N VAL A 130 -9.53 5.73 -13.10
CA VAL A 130 -9.90 5.10 -14.38
C VAL A 130 -11.17 5.73 -14.94
N ASP A 131 -12.23 5.87 -14.14
CA ASP A 131 -13.51 6.41 -14.60
C ASP A 131 -13.39 7.89 -15.03
N ILE A 132 -12.68 8.71 -14.26
CA ILE A 132 -12.49 10.14 -14.55
C ILE A 132 -11.59 10.32 -15.76
N ILE A 133 -10.39 9.71 -15.75
CA ILE A 133 -9.40 9.91 -16.81
C ILE A 133 -9.95 9.40 -18.13
N SER A 134 -10.60 8.23 -18.14
CA SER A 134 -11.15 7.68 -19.37
C SER A 134 -12.24 8.57 -19.95
N ARG A 135 -13.12 9.14 -19.10
CA ARG A 135 -14.16 10.07 -19.53
C ARG A 135 -13.60 11.32 -20.20
N TYR A 136 -12.55 11.92 -19.63
CA TYR A 136 -12.01 13.19 -20.13
C TYR A 136 -10.95 13.03 -21.23
N TYR A 137 -10.19 11.95 -21.23
CA TYR A 137 -9.00 11.80 -22.07
C TYR A 137 -9.02 10.58 -23.01
N GLU A 138 -9.88 9.59 -22.76
CA GLU A 138 -9.96 8.37 -23.59
C GLU A 138 -11.35 8.15 -24.19
N HIS A 139 -12.13 9.22 -24.39
CA HIS A 139 -13.47 9.14 -24.98
C HIS A 139 -14.43 8.16 -24.26
N GLY A 140 -14.24 7.97 -22.96
CA GLY A 140 -15.01 7.02 -22.13
C GLY A 140 -14.49 5.57 -22.16
N ASP A 141 -13.44 5.25 -22.92
CA ASP A 141 -12.89 3.90 -22.99
C ASP A 141 -11.94 3.61 -21.81
N ARG A 142 -12.47 2.90 -20.81
CA ARG A 142 -11.73 2.47 -19.61
C ARG A 142 -10.56 1.55 -19.96
N ASN A 143 -10.73 0.69 -20.95
CA ASN A 143 -9.70 -0.28 -21.34
C ASN A 143 -8.51 0.42 -21.96
N ARG A 144 -8.74 1.52 -22.68
CA ARG A 144 -7.67 2.30 -23.28
C ARG A 144 -6.71 2.89 -22.25
N PHE A 145 -7.23 3.41 -21.14
CA PHE A 145 -6.40 3.90 -20.04
C PHE A 145 -5.68 2.76 -19.32
N ILE A 146 -6.37 1.66 -19.03
CA ILE A 146 -5.78 0.45 -18.41
C ILE A 146 -4.64 -0.09 -19.28
N SER A 147 -4.83 -0.23 -20.59
CA SER A 147 -3.81 -0.74 -21.51
C SER A 147 -2.57 0.15 -21.59
N LYS A 148 -2.72 1.47 -21.43
CA LYS A 148 -1.56 2.40 -21.35
C LYS A 148 -0.74 2.13 -20.09
N LEU A 149 -1.40 1.98 -18.93
CA LEU A 149 -0.72 1.64 -17.67
C LEU A 149 -0.05 0.26 -17.72
N VAL A 150 -0.71 -0.74 -18.32
CA VAL A 150 -0.10 -2.06 -18.53
C VAL A 150 1.14 -1.94 -19.42
N ALA A 151 1.06 -1.22 -20.54
CA ALA A 151 2.20 -1.02 -21.42
C ALA A 151 3.38 -0.34 -20.71
N ASP A 152 3.12 0.67 -19.88
CA ASP A 152 4.15 1.34 -19.09
C ASP A 152 4.76 0.42 -18.04
N SER A 153 3.97 -0.42 -17.37
CA SER A 153 4.48 -1.42 -16.43
C SER A 153 5.42 -2.42 -17.10
N THR A 154 5.11 -2.86 -18.33
CA THR A 154 5.93 -3.84 -19.08
C THR A 154 7.25 -3.28 -19.60
N ARG A 155 7.41 -1.94 -19.64
CA ARG A 155 8.68 -1.30 -20.05
C ARG A 155 9.73 -1.33 -18.95
N ASP A 156 9.33 -1.61 -17.71
CA ASP A 156 10.25 -1.72 -16.62
C ASP A 156 10.96 -3.08 -16.64
N GLU A 157 12.28 -3.05 -16.72
CA GLU A 157 13.15 -4.23 -16.73
C GLU A 157 13.60 -4.66 -15.33
N SER A 158 13.21 -3.94 -14.28
CA SER A 158 13.53 -4.28 -12.89
C SER A 158 12.84 -5.60 -12.50
N ARG A 159 13.67 -6.60 -12.20
CA ARG A 159 13.20 -7.94 -11.83
C ARG A 159 12.34 -7.91 -10.56
N ASP A 160 12.75 -7.13 -9.57
CA ASP A 160 12.03 -6.89 -8.32
C ASP A 160 10.61 -6.34 -8.57
N TRP A 161 10.44 -5.40 -9.48
CA TRP A 161 9.12 -4.87 -9.86
C TRP A 161 8.27 -5.93 -10.56
N GLN A 162 8.82 -6.59 -11.58
CA GLN A 162 8.08 -7.58 -12.37
C GLN A 162 7.60 -8.76 -11.52
N GLU A 163 8.47 -9.32 -10.68
CA GLU A 163 8.11 -10.43 -9.81
C GLU A 163 7.11 -10.00 -8.72
N TYR A 164 7.30 -8.81 -8.15
CA TYR A 164 6.36 -8.22 -7.20
C TYR A 164 4.95 -8.09 -7.78
N VAL A 165 4.82 -7.48 -8.95
CA VAL A 165 3.53 -7.24 -9.63
C VAL A 165 2.89 -8.56 -10.00
N ARG A 166 3.64 -9.49 -10.62
CA ARG A 166 3.12 -10.80 -11.04
C ARG A 166 2.52 -11.56 -9.87
N ASP A 167 3.28 -11.76 -8.79
CA ASP A 167 2.82 -12.58 -7.68
C ASP A 167 1.68 -11.90 -6.92
N THR A 168 1.70 -10.56 -6.82
CA THR A 168 0.59 -9.78 -6.27
C THR A 168 -0.68 -9.91 -7.12
N CYS A 169 -0.58 -9.91 -8.45
CA CYS A 169 -1.74 -10.02 -9.33
C CYS A 169 -2.33 -11.43 -9.41
N ILE A 170 -1.49 -12.47 -9.34
CA ILE A 170 -1.98 -13.84 -9.15
C ILE A 170 -2.77 -13.95 -7.85
N LEU A 171 -2.25 -13.39 -6.77
CA LEU A 171 -2.92 -13.41 -5.47
C LEU A 171 -4.22 -12.59 -5.49
N SER A 172 -4.19 -11.39 -6.09
CA SER A 172 -5.36 -10.52 -6.21
C SER A 172 -6.49 -11.20 -6.99
N ALA A 173 -6.18 -11.81 -8.13
CA ALA A 173 -7.15 -12.55 -8.94
C ALA A 173 -7.82 -13.70 -8.16
N ARG A 174 -7.06 -14.40 -7.31
CA ARG A 174 -7.59 -15.50 -6.49
C ARG A 174 -8.47 -15.04 -5.34
N GLN A 175 -8.15 -13.91 -4.71
CA GLN A 175 -8.89 -13.41 -3.55
C GLN A 175 -10.08 -12.51 -3.93
N THR A 176 -9.97 -11.77 -5.03
CA THR A 176 -10.93 -10.70 -5.38
C THR A 176 -11.55 -10.86 -6.77
N HIS A 177 -11.10 -11.83 -7.57
CA HIS A 177 -11.46 -11.95 -8.99
C HIS A 177 -11.12 -10.71 -9.82
N GLU A 178 -10.12 -9.92 -9.39
CA GLU A 178 -9.58 -8.83 -10.19
C GLU A 178 -8.91 -9.37 -11.46
N GLU A 179 -9.31 -8.84 -12.62
CA GLU A 179 -8.68 -9.15 -13.91
C GLU A 179 -7.18 -8.77 -13.90
N GLU A 180 -6.33 -9.61 -14.50
CA GLU A 180 -4.88 -9.46 -14.45
C GLU A 180 -4.40 -8.07 -14.93
N ASN A 181 -4.88 -7.62 -16.10
CA ASN A 181 -4.54 -6.30 -16.64
C ASN A 181 -5.01 -5.15 -15.73
N THR A 182 -6.13 -5.33 -15.04
CA THR A 182 -6.63 -4.34 -14.07
C THR A 182 -5.71 -4.27 -12.87
N CYS A 183 -5.26 -5.41 -12.35
CA CYS A 183 -4.29 -5.45 -11.27
C CYS A 183 -2.95 -4.82 -11.68
N ILE A 184 -2.40 -5.19 -12.85
CA ILE A 184 -1.13 -4.62 -13.33
C ILE A 184 -1.24 -3.09 -13.48
N ALA A 185 -2.35 -2.61 -14.05
CA ALA A 185 -2.60 -1.18 -14.16
C ALA A 185 -2.72 -0.50 -12.80
N ARG A 186 -3.38 -1.14 -11.81
CA ARG A 186 -3.49 -0.63 -10.44
C ARG A 186 -2.13 -0.55 -9.76
N GLN A 187 -1.29 -1.57 -9.91
CA GLN A 187 0.08 -1.56 -9.39
C GLN A 187 0.88 -0.42 -10.01
N GLN A 188 0.84 -0.27 -11.34
CA GLN A 188 1.52 0.81 -12.05
C GLN A 188 0.99 2.20 -11.66
N PHE A 189 -0.32 2.34 -11.42
CA PHE A 189 -0.93 3.61 -11.03
C PHE A 189 -0.43 4.13 -9.68
N TYR A 190 -0.14 3.23 -8.73
CA TYR A 190 0.39 3.57 -7.42
C TYR A 190 1.92 3.46 -7.31
N ARG A 191 2.59 3.30 -8.44
CA ARG A 191 4.05 3.29 -8.50
C ARG A 191 4.60 4.65 -8.06
N TYR A 192 5.63 4.62 -7.21
CA TYR A 192 6.36 5.79 -6.73
C TYR A 192 7.25 6.36 -7.84
#